data_AF-A0A7K8S2T7-F1
#
_entry.id   AF-A0A7K8S2T7-F1
#
_cell.length_a   1.000
_cell.length_b   1.000
_cell.length_c   1.000
_cell.angle_alpha   90.00
_cell.angle_beta   90.00
_cell.angle_gamma   90.00
#
_symmetry.space_group_name_H-M   'P 1'
#
loop_
_entity.id
_entity.type
_entity.pdbx_description
1 polymer ?
#
loop_
_entity_poly.entity_id
_entity_poly.type
_entity_poly.pdbx_seq_one_letter_code
_entity_poly.pdbx_strand_id
1 'polypeptide(L)'
;SCIIEERSFLRCEDLVYGRMSFKGFNPEIEKLMIQMNSKCKEEKIEEDDKMEADVSDEEMARRYETLVGTIGKKFLRKRDQRVLKNDDEDEDDEVEEGNSNPRPSKRAKKMFLKPQD
;
A
#
# COMPACT_ATOMS: atom_id res chain seq x y z
N SER A 1 -60.02 7.38 24.40
CA SER A 1 -58.56 7.33 24.39
C SER A 1 -58.13 5.88 24.55
N CYS A 2 -57.29 5.37 23.66
CA CYS A 2 -56.72 4.01 23.74
C CYS A 2 -55.36 4.11 24.43
N ILE A 3 -55.11 3.26 25.44
CA ILE A 3 -53.82 3.16 26.12
C ILE A 3 -53.28 1.76 25.82
N ILE A 4 -52.02 1.69 25.40
CA ILE A 4 -51.33 0.45 25.06
C ILE A 4 -50.18 0.29 26.06
N GLU A 5 -50.20 -0.82 26.79
CA GLU A 5 -49.14 -1.18 27.74
C GLU A 5 -48.10 -2.05 27.03
N GLU A 6 -46.90 -1.53 26.83
CA GLU A 6 -45.76 -2.31 26.34
C GLU A 6 -44.86 -2.75 27.51
N ARG A 7 -44.41 -4.00 27.47
CA ARG A 7 -43.46 -4.56 28.46
C ARG A 7 -42.00 -4.29 28.09
N SER A 8 -41.74 -3.78 26.90
CA SER A 8 -40.39 -3.58 26.37
C SER A 8 -39.90 -2.17 26.65
N PHE A 9 -38.72 -2.05 27.26
CA PHE A 9 -38.05 -0.76 27.45
C PHE A 9 -37.37 -0.25 26.18
N LEU A 10 -37.25 -1.07 25.13
CA LEU A 10 -36.59 -0.69 23.87
C LEU A 10 -37.24 0.51 23.18
N ARG A 11 -38.52 0.78 23.44
CA ARG A 11 -39.24 1.93 22.88
C ARG A 11 -39.16 3.17 23.76
N CYS A 12 -38.81 3.00 25.04
CA CYS A 12 -38.75 4.08 26.03
C CYS A 12 -37.32 4.58 26.23
N GLU A 13 -36.30 3.78 25.94
CA GLU A 13 -34.89 4.10 26.15
C GLU A 13 -34.06 3.93 24.87
N ASP A 14 -33.18 4.89 24.59
CA ASP A 14 -32.23 4.87 23.46
C ASP A 14 -31.03 3.96 23.77
N LEU A 15 -31.32 2.66 23.90
CA LEU A 15 -30.34 1.63 24.25
C LEU A 15 -29.31 1.42 23.14
N VAL A 16 -28.04 1.35 23.53
CA VAL A 16 -26.93 0.99 22.64
C VAL A 16 -26.84 -0.52 22.44
N TYR A 17 -26.22 -0.93 21.34
CA TYR A 17 -25.89 -2.30 21.03
C TYR A 17 -24.98 -2.92 22.10
N GLY A 18 -25.46 -4.00 22.72
CA GLY A 18 -24.84 -4.55 23.94
C GLY A 18 -23.54 -5.33 23.75
N ARG A 19 -23.19 -5.80 22.54
CA ARG A 19 -21.89 -6.44 22.33
C ARG A 19 -20.84 -5.37 22.03
N MET A 20 -19.89 -5.23 22.94
CA MET A 20 -18.83 -4.23 22.87
C MET A 20 -17.49 -4.93 23.06
N SER A 21 -16.50 -4.47 22.31
CA SER A 21 -15.10 -4.83 22.49
C SER A 21 -14.29 -3.54 22.48
N PHE A 22 -13.12 -3.55 23.11
CA PHE A 22 -12.28 -2.38 23.27
C PHE A 22 -10.82 -2.76 23.09
N LYS A 23 -10.02 -1.79 22.64
CA LYS A 23 -8.57 -1.87 22.57
C LYS A 23 -8.06 -3.01 21.66
N GLY A 24 -8.78 -3.29 20.57
CA GLY A 24 -8.42 -4.28 19.57
C GLY A 24 -8.58 -5.73 20.02
N PHE A 25 -9.31 -6.00 21.11
CA PHE A 25 -9.47 -7.36 21.63
C PHE A 25 -10.30 -8.24 20.68
N ASN A 26 -11.25 -7.62 19.96
CA ASN A 26 -11.99 -8.25 18.88
C ASN A 26 -12.39 -7.19 17.84
N PRO A 27 -11.60 -7.05 16.76
CA PRO A 27 -11.85 -6.05 15.71
C PRO A 27 -13.23 -6.19 15.05
N GLU A 28 -13.75 -7.42 14.91
CA GLU A 28 -15.06 -7.66 14.31
C GLU A 28 -16.19 -7.10 15.19
N ILE A 29 -16.07 -7.29 16.51
CA ILE A 29 -17.05 -6.77 17.48
C ILE A 29 -16.94 -5.26 17.62
N GLU A 30 -15.73 -4.68 17.58
CA GLU A 30 -15.53 -3.22 17.57
C GLU A 30 -16.21 -2.58 16.36
N LYS A 31 -15.98 -3.13 15.17
CA LYS A 31 -16.63 -2.66 13.94
C LYS A 31 -18.16 -2.79 14.00
N LEU A 32 -18.66 -3.91 14.52
CA LEU A 32 -20.09 -4.14 14.70
C LEU A 32 -20.71 -3.15 15.70
N MET A 33 -20.02 -2.89 16.81
CA MET A 33 -20.42 -1.91 17.83
C MET A 33 -20.56 -0.51 17.21
N ILE A 34 -19.60 -0.08 16.40
CA ILE A 34 -19.64 1.22 15.72
C ILE A 34 -20.82 1.26 14.74
N GLN A 35 -20.98 0.25 13.88
CA GLN A 35 -22.02 0.22 12.85
C GLN A 35 -23.44 0.22 13.43
N MET A 36 -23.67 -0.50 14.53
CA MET A 36 -25.00 -0.60 15.12
C MET A 36 -25.37 0.63 15.95
N ASN A 37 -24.38 1.27 16.60
CA ASN A 37 -24.61 2.44 17.43
C ASN A 37 -24.60 3.77 16.66
N SER A 38 -23.97 3.84 15.49
CA SER A 38 -23.94 5.06 14.65
C SER A 38 -25.32 5.48 14.13
N LYS A 39 -26.31 4.58 14.13
CA LYS A 39 -27.71 4.95 13.85
C LYS A 39 -28.37 5.75 14.98
N CYS A 40 -27.86 5.66 16.21
CA CYS A 40 -28.41 6.36 17.37
C CYS A 40 -27.60 7.61 17.75
N LYS A 41 -26.34 7.73 17.31
CA LYS A 41 -25.48 8.87 17.60
C LYS A 41 -24.63 9.20 16.37
N GLU A 42 -24.90 10.35 15.76
CA GLU A 42 -24.03 11.01 14.77
C GLU A 42 -22.70 11.51 15.37
N GLU A 43 -22.44 11.25 16.65
CA GLU A 43 -21.27 11.78 17.34
C GLU A 43 -20.05 10.87 17.18
N LYS A 44 -19.05 11.42 16.47
CA LYS A 44 -17.61 11.13 16.60
C LYS A 44 -17.17 9.74 16.13
N ILE A 45 -17.27 9.51 14.83
CA ILE A 45 -16.26 8.71 14.13
C ILE A 45 -15.22 9.70 13.59
N GLU A 46 -14.54 10.37 14.52
CA GLU A 46 -13.29 11.05 14.21
C GLU A 46 -12.16 10.05 14.49
N GLU A 47 -11.50 9.65 13.40
CA GLU A 47 -10.03 9.65 13.29
C GLU A 47 -9.21 8.35 13.26
N ASP A 48 -9.69 7.15 13.60
CA ASP A 48 -8.76 6.00 13.67
C ASP A 48 -8.69 5.10 12.41
N ASP A 49 -9.55 5.30 11.41
CA ASP A 49 -9.53 4.54 10.15
C ASP A 49 -8.66 5.18 9.05
N LYS A 50 -7.99 6.30 9.35
CA LYS A 50 -6.85 6.74 8.54
C LYS A 50 -5.65 5.92 8.99
N MET A 51 -5.55 4.68 8.52
CA MET A 51 -4.26 3.98 8.51
C MET A 51 -3.26 4.92 7.85
N GLU A 52 -2.37 5.51 8.65
CA GLU A 52 -1.27 6.32 8.15
C GLU A 52 -0.41 5.41 7.29
N ALA A 53 -0.60 5.48 5.98
CA ALA A 53 0.29 4.84 5.04
C ALA A 53 1.63 5.58 5.12
N ASP A 54 2.70 4.87 5.47
CA ASP A 54 4.06 5.42 5.52
C ASP A 54 4.51 6.00 4.16
N VAL A 55 3.83 5.63 3.07
CA VAL A 55 4.07 6.08 1.70
C VAL A 55 2.77 6.46 1.03
N SER A 56 2.75 7.64 0.39
CA SER A 56 1.63 8.07 -0.44
C SER A 56 1.56 7.29 -1.75
N ASP A 57 0.36 7.16 -2.32
CA ASP A 57 0.15 6.52 -3.63
C ASP A 57 0.99 7.18 -4.74
N GLU A 58 1.19 8.50 -4.66
CA GLU A 58 2.04 9.24 -5.60
C GLU A 58 3.52 8.84 -5.49
N GLU A 59 4.04 8.68 -4.27
CA GLU A 59 5.42 8.25 -4.06
C GLU A 59 5.62 6.79 -4.50
N MET A 60 4.64 5.95 -4.22
CA MET A 60 4.60 4.57 -4.67
C MET A 60 4.66 4.50 -6.21
N ALA A 61 3.86 5.31 -6.91
CA ALA A 61 3.84 5.38 -8.38
C ALA A 61 5.19 5.82 -8.96
N ARG A 62 5.82 6.87 -8.41
CA ARG A 62 7.15 7.36 -8.86
C ARG A 62 8.23 6.28 -8.74
N ARG A 63 8.20 5.46 -7.68
CA ARG A 63 9.15 4.35 -7.52
C ARG A 63 8.89 3.19 -8.49
N TYR A 64 7.62 2.95 -8.86
CA TYR A 64 7.28 1.91 -9.83
C TYR A 64 7.65 2.28 -11.28
N GLU A 65 7.64 3.56 -11.65
CA GLU A 65 8.00 4.04 -13.00
C GLU A 65 9.41 3.57 -13.43
N THR A 66 10.41 3.78 -12.57
CA THR A 66 11.81 3.41 -12.85
C THR A 66 12.07 1.90 -12.70
N LEU A 67 11.40 1.24 -11.75
CA LEU A 67 11.62 -0.17 -11.44
C LEU A 67 10.98 -1.12 -12.48
N VAL A 68 9.77 -0.80 -12.95
CA VAL A 68 9.05 -1.65 -13.91
C VAL A 68 9.72 -1.62 -15.29
N GLY A 69 10.25 -0.47 -15.71
CA GLY A 69 11.02 -0.35 -16.95
C GLY A 69 12.28 -1.22 -16.98
N THR A 70 12.99 -1.35 -15.85
CA THR A 70 14.23 -2.15 -15.76
C THR A 70 13.96 -3.64 -15.49
N ILE A 71 12.89 -3.98 -14.77
CA ILE A 71 12.48 -5.36 -14.52
C ILE A 71 11.91 -6.01 -15.78
N GLY A 72 11.10 -5.30 -16.56
CA GLY A 72 10.57 -5.79 -17.83
C GLY A 72 11.69 -6.30 -18.74
N LYS A 73 12.78 -5.52 -18.87
CA LYS A 73 13.96 -5.88 -19.69
C LYS A 73 14.63 -7.20 -19.27
N LYS A 74 14.53 -7.63 -18.00
CA LYS A 74 15.12 -8.88 -17.50
C LYS A 74 14.30 -10.13 -17.85
N PHE A 75 13.02 -9.98 -18.15
CA PHE A 75 12.10 -11.09 -18.45
C PHE A 75 11.60 -11.12 -19.90
N LEU A 76 12.08 -10.20 -20.76
CA LEU A 76 11.78 -10.24 -22.19
C LEU A 76 12.27 -11.53 -22.84
N ARG A 77 11.45 -12.10 -23.73
CA ARG A 77 11.86 -13.25 -24.53
C ARG A 77 12.93 -12.79 -25.52
N LYS A 78 13.82 -13.72 -25.91
CA LYS A 78 14.99 -13.44 -26.77
C LYS A 78 14.64 -12.83 -28.14
N ARG A 79 13.40 -12.96 -28.60
CA ARG A 79 12.86 -12.33 -29.82
C ARG A 79 12.57 -10.84 -29.60
N ASP A 80 11.98 -10.49 -28.46
CA ASP A 80 11.49 -9.14 -28.15
C ASP A 80 12.63 -8.20 -27.72
N GLN A 81 13.71 -8.78 -27.18
CA GLN A 81 14.93 -8.04 -26.82
C GLN A 81 15.64 -7.37 -28.01
N ARG A 82 15.41 -7.84 -29.25
CA ARG A 82 16.01 -7.25 -30.45
C ARG A 82 15.30 -5.99 -30.92
N VAL A 83 14.04 -5.81 -30.53
CA VAL A 83 13.21 -4.69 -30.96
C VAL A 83 13.66 -3.41 -30.23
N LEU A 84 13.82 -3.48 -28.91
CA LEU A 84 14.22 -2.34 -28.07
C LEU A 84 15.65 -1.83 -28.30
N LYS A 85 16.52 -2.61 -28.95
CA LYS A 85 17.91 -2.19 -29.21
C LYS A 85 18.04 -1.12 -30.30
N ASN A 86 16.98 -0.85 -31.06
CA ASN A 86 17.01 0.13 -32.14
C ASN A 86 16.41 1.49 -31.72
N ASP A 87 15.83 1.56 -30.52
CA ASP A 87 15.11 2.76 -30.04
C ASP A 87 15.91 3.55 -28.97
N ASP A 88 17.06 3.03 -28.50
CA ASP A 88 17.90 3.64 -27.45
C ASP A 88 19.09 4.49 -28.02
N GLU A 89 19.12 4.84 -29.31
CA GLU A 89 20.19 5.68 -29.91
C GLU A 89 19.88 7.19 -29.96
N ASP A 90 18.66 7.62 -29.64
CA ASP A 90 18.23 9.02 -29.75
C ASP A 90 17.54 9.52 -28.45
N GLU A 91 18.28 9.60 -27.34
CA GLU A 91 17.90 10.49 -26.23
C GLU A 91 19.17 10.96 -25.51
N ASP A 92 19.75 12.01 -26.09
CA ASP A 92 20.76 12.87 -25.48
C ASP A 92 20.15 13.55 -24.24
N ASP A 93 20.51 13.10 -23.04
CA ASP A 93 20.52 13.97 -21.87
C ASP A 93 21.97 14.37 -21.63
N GLU A 94 22.32 15.56 -22.11
CA GLU A 94 23.58 16.22 -21.78
C GLU A 94 23.65 16.44 -20.27
N VAL A 95 24.50 15.66 -19.60
CA VAL A 95 25.09 16.06 -18.33
C VAL A 95 26.62 15.99 -18.47
N GLU A 96 27.18 17.15 -18.82
CA GLU A 96 28.61 17.46 -18.75
C GLU A 96 29.12 17.39 -17.30
N GLU A 97 30.12 16.53 -17.10
CA GLU A 97 31.43 16.79 -16.48
C GLU A 97 31.92 15.63 -15.60
N GLY A 98 33.05 15.05 -16.02
CA GLY A 98 34.10 14.62 -15.10
C GLY A 98 34.03 13.22 -14.49
N ASN A 99 34.38 12.19 -15.26
CA ASN A 99 35.49 11.28 -14.90
C ASN A 99 35.76 10.25 -16.00
N SER A 100 36.94 10.30 -16.60
CA SER A 100 37.44 9.27 -17.51
C SER A 100 37.76 7.98 -16.75
N ASN A 101 36.82 7.03 -16.69
CA ASN A 101 37.12 5.65 -16.31
C ASN A 101 36.91 4.73 -17.52
N PRO A 102 37.94 3.96 -17.95
CA PRO A 102 37.81 3.08 -19.09
C PRO A 102 36.80 1.96 -18.77
N ARG A 103 35.85 1.76 -19.69
CA ARG A 103 34.83 0.68 -19.62
C ARG A 103 35.54 -0.66 -19.38
N PRO A 104 35.25 -1.42 -18.31
CA PRO A 104 35.93 -2.70 -18.06
C PRO A 104 35.51 -3.72 -19.12
N SER A 105 36.43 -3.96 -20.05
CA SER A 105 36.28 -4.99 -21.06
C SER A 105 36.21 -6.38 -20.42
N LYS A 106 35.26 -7.19 -20.90
CA LYS A 106 35.14 -8.65 -20.72
C LYS A 106 35.04 -9.14 -19.26
N ARG A 107 33.79 -9.44 -18.87
CA ARG A 107 33.32 -10.15 -17.67
C ARG A 107 34.40 -11.03 -17.00
N ALA A 108 35.05 -10.50 -15.97
CA ALA A 108 35.77 -11.33 -15.02
C ALA A 108 34.77 -12.30 -14.36
N LYS A 109 35.07 -13.60 -14.36
CA LYS A 109 34.25 -14.62 -13.71
C LYS A 109 34.31 -14.37 -12.21
N LYS A 110 33.22 -13.83 -11.65
CA LYS A 110 33.05 -13.69 -10.20
C LYS A 110 33.00 -15.10 -9.60
N MET A 111 34.07 -15.51 -8.92
CA MET A 111 34.09 -16.75 -8.15
C MET A 111 33.61 -16.46 -6.72
N PHE A 112 32.94 -17.44 -6.10
CA PHE A 112 32.43 -17.33 -4.74
C PHE A 112 33.60 -17.38 -3.77
N LEU A 113 33.86 -16.28 -3.05
CA LEU A 113 34.89 -16.21 -2.02
C LEU A 113 34.31 -16.79 -0.72
N LYS A 114 35.00 -17.75 -0.11
CA LYS A 114 34.57 -18.32 1.17
C LYS A 114 34.82 -17.30 2.30
N PRO A 115 33.93 -17.21 3.31
CA PRO A 115 34.17 -16.38 4.49
C PRO A 115 35.46 -16.81 5.20
N GLN A 116 36.16 -15.86 5.81
CA GLN A 116 37.27 -16.15 6.72
C GLN A 116 36.71 -16.33 8.14
N ASP A 117 37.27 -17.30 8.87
CA ASP A 117 36.97 -17.60 10.28
C ASP A 117 37.51 -16.52 11.23
#